data_AF-A0A1F5DPG2-F1
#
_entry.id   AF-A0A1F5DPG2-F1
#
_cell.length_a   1.000
_cell.length_b   1.000
_cell.length_c   1.000
_cell.angle_alpha   90.00
_cell.angle_beta   90.00
_cell.angle_gamma   90.00
#
_symmetry.space_group_name_H-M   'P 1'
#
loop_
_entity.id
_entity.type
_entity.pdbx_description
1 polymer ?
#
loop_
_entity_poly.entity_id
_entity_poly.type
_entity_poly.pdbx_seq_one_letter_code
_entity_poly.pdbx_strand_id
1 'polypeptide(L)' 'MGAIIGKTGKTLDELIKLTNINREELEGIIASQITSGYLEYSADQTGTRRYHLTGRGIIRVSSLYT' A
#
# COMPACT_ATOMS: atom_id res chain seq x y z
N MET A 1 10.33 -22.58 6.64
CA MET A 1 10.18 -21.31 7.38
C MET A 1 10.06 -20.20 6.36
N GLY A 2 9.18 -19.23 6.66
CA GLY A 2 8.42 -18.42 5.70
C GLY A 2 9.23 -17.80 4.56
N ALA A 3 8.77 -18.04 3.34
CA ALA A 3 9.08 -17.20 2.21
C ALA A 3 8.50 -15.80 2.50
N ILE A 4 9.31 -14.94 3.10
CA ILE A 4 9.14 -13.50 3.00
C ILE A 4 9.53 -13.20 1.55
N ILE A 5 8.65 -13.56 0.61
CA ILE A 5 8.64 -12.95 -0.72
C ILE A 5 8.67 -11.47 -0.39
N GLY A 6 9.77 -10.79 -0.72
CA GLY A 6 9.90 -9.36 -0.52
C GLY A 6 8.68 -8.72 -1.15
N LYS A 7 7.66 -8.43 -0.34
CA LYS A 7 6.53 -7.62 -0.76
C LYS A 7 7.20 -6.29 -1.03
N THR A 8 7.43 -6.00 -2.31
CA THR A 8 7.97 -4.74 -2.82
C THR A 8 6.94 -3.64 -2.53
N GLY A 9 6.68 -3.41 -1.25
CA GLY A 9 5.80 -2.38 -0.78
C GLY A 9 6.43 -1.05 -1.14
N LYS A 10 5.60 -0.13 -1.61
CA LYS A 10 6.06 1.20 -2.01
C LYS A 10 6.06 2.12 -0.81
N THR A 11 7.06 2.97 -0.73
CA THR A 11 7.07 4.05 0.24
C THR A 11 6.04 5.12 -0.13
N LEU A 12 5.65 5.95 0.83
CA LEU A 12 4.73 7.06 0.58
C LEU A 12 5.29 7.99 -0.51
N ASP A 13 6.60 8.26 -0.50
CA ASP A 13 7.26 9.12 -1.49
C ASP A 13 7.19 8.55 -2.92
N GLU A 14 7.38 7.24 -3.09
CA GLU A 14 7.19 6.58 -4.37
C GLU A 14 5.75 6.65 -4.86
N LEU A 15 4.78 6.49 -3.95
CA LEU A 15 3.37 6.59 -4.29
C LEU A 15 3.02 8.00 -4.73
N ILE A 16 3.50 9.04 -4.04
CA ILE A 16 3.33 10.45 -4.45
C ILE A 16 3.90 10.67 -5.85
N LYS A 17 5.11 10.16 -6.14
CA LYS A 17 5.74 10.28 -7.46
C LYS A 17 4.95 9.59 -8.58
N LEU A 18 4.31 8.46 -8.27
CA LEU A 18 3.56 7.67 -9.25
C LEU A 18 2.16 8.23 -9.51
N THR A 19 1.48 8.71 -8.47
CA THR A 19 0.10 9.19 -8.58
C THR A 19 0.02 10.69 -8.82
N ASN A 20 1.10 11.43 -8.53
CA ASN A 20 1.13 12.89 -8.52
C ASN A 20 0.04 13.50 -7.61
N ILE A 21 -0.36 12.78 -6.56
CA ILE A 21 -1.33 13.21 -5.56
C ILE A 21 -0.58 13.87 -4.41
N ASN A 22 -1.17 14.93 -3.84
CA ASN A 22 -0.65 15.60 -2.66
C ASN A 22 -0.50 14.64 -1.48
N ARG A 23 0.56 14.82 -0.68
CA ARG A 23 0.85 13.93 0.46
C ARG A 23 -0.34 13.75 1.39
N GLU A 24 -0.99 14.84 1.80
CA GLU A 24 -2.12 14.79 2.74
C GLU A 24 -3.31 14.01 2.17
N GLU A 25 -3.62 14.22 0.90
CA GLU A 25 -4.70 13.51 0.21
C GLU A 25 -4.39 12.02 0.08
N LEU A 26 -3.15 11.70 -0.30
CA LEU A 26 -2.69 10.32 -0.41
C LEU A 26 -2.69 9.61 0.96
N GLU A 27 -2.28 10.29 2.03
CA GLU A 27 -2.35 9.74 3.38
C GLU A 27 -3.80 9.48 3.80
N GLY A 28 -4.73 10.36 3.46
CA GLY A 28 -6.16 10.15 3.69
C GLY A 28 -6.70 8.93 2.95
N ILE A 29 -6.34 8.77 1.67
CA ILE A 29 -6.70 7.60 0.86
C ILE A 29 -6.12 6.33 1.49
N ILE A 30 -4.83 6.32 1.80
CA ILE A 30 -4.14 5.16 2.38
C ILE A 30 -4.79 4.77 3.72
N ALA A 31 -5.06 5.73 4.61
CA ALA A 31 -5.70 5.47 5.90
C ALA A 31 -7.09 4.83 5.73
N SER A 32 -7.88 5.32 4.76
CA SER A 32 -9.19 4.74 4.42
C SER A 32 -9.07 3.30 3.89
N GLN A 33 -8.10 3.03 3.01
CA GLN A 33 -7.87 1.70 2.46
C GLN A 33 -7.33 0.70 3.49
N ILE A 34 -6.51 1.17 4.44
CA ILE A 34 -6.05 0.37 5.59
C ILE A 34 -7.24 0.00 6.47
N THR A 35 -8.09 0.97 6.80
CA THR A 35 -9.31 0.74 7.61
C THR A 35 -10.25 -0.26 6.94
N SER A 36 -10.32 -0.22 5.60
CA SER A 36 -11.11 -1.16 4.80
C SER A 36 -10.47 -2.55 4.66
N GLY A 37 -9.22 -2.72 5.11
CA GLY A 37 -8.46 -3.99 5.03
C GLY A 37 -7.93 -4.31 3.63
N TYR A 38 -7.86 -3.32 2.73
CA TYR A 38 -7.33 -3.49 1.36
C TYR A 38 -5.82 -3.21 1.28
N LEU A 39 -5.30 -2.46 2.24
CA LEU A 39 -3.90 -2.05 2.30
C LEU A 39 -3.32 -2.38 3.68
N GLU A 40 -2.08 -2.81 3.69
CA GLU A 40 -1.28 -3.01 4.90
C GLU A 40 0.06 -2.30 4.75
N TYR A 41 0.70 -1.98 5.87
CA TYR A 41 2.05 -1.44 5.86
C TYR A 41 2.96 -2.28 6.76
N SER A 42 4.21 -2.43 6.33
CA SER A 42 5.28 -2.98 7.12
C SER A 42 6.35 -1.90 7.30
N ALA A 43 6.84 -1.71 8.52
CA ALA A 43 7.99 -0.85 8.75
C ALA A 43 9.28 -1.65 8.52
N ASP A 44 10.21 -1.10 7.75
CA ASP A 44 11.56 -1.63 7.68
C ASP A 44 12.34 -1.35 8.97
N GLN A 45 13.53 -1.96 9.12
CA GLN A 45 14.44 -1.72 10.24
C GLN A 45 14.84 -0.24 10.40
N THR A 46 14.70 0.56 9.34
CA THR A 46 14.94 2.01 9.32
C THR A 46 13.73 2.85 9.76
N GLY A 47 12.60 2.22 10.10
CA GLY A 47 11.34 2.90 10.44
C GLY A 47 10.54 3.39 9.22
N THR A 48 11.02 3.13 8.00
CA THR A 48 10.31 3.51 6.78
C THR A 48 9.09 2.63 6.57
N ARG A 49 7.91 3.23 6.42
CA ARG A 49 6.66 2.50 6.12
C ARG A 49 6.59 2.14 4.64
N ARG A 50 6.47 0.84 4.36
CA ARG A 50 6.22 0.30 3.02
C ARG A 50 4.81 -0.24 2.93
N TYR A 51 4.04 0.31 2.00
CA TYR A 51 2.63 0.02 1.79
C TYR A 51 2.46 -1.05 0.71
N HIS A 52 1.59 -2.02 0.96
CA HIS A 52 1.29 -3.09 0.02
C HIS A 52 -0.17 -3.50 0.07
N LEU A 53 -0.68 -4.03 -1.03
CA LEU A 53 -2.05 -4.55 -1.10
C LEU A 53 -2.18 -5.87 -0.33
N THR A 54 -3.30 -6.04 0.35
CA THR A 54 -3.68 -7.33 0.93
C THR A 54 -4.30 -8.22 -0.15
N GLY A 55 -4.52 -9.50 0.17
CA GLY A 55 -5.27 -10.40 -0.73
C GLY A 55 -6.65 -9.83 -1.11
N ARG A 56 -7.33 -9.16 -0.17
CA ARG A 56 -8.61 -8.47 -0.43
C ARG A 56 -8.43 -7.27 -1.37
N GLY A 57 -7.36 -6.49 -1.18
CA GLY A 57 -7.04 -5.36 -2.05
C GLY A 57 -6.80 -5.79 -3.50
N ILE A 58 -6.05 -6.86 -3.70
CA ILE A 58 -5.77 -7.41 -5.04
C ILE A 58 -7.06 -7.86 -5.74
N ILE A 59 -7.93 -8.59 -5.03
CA ILE A 59 -9.22 -9.04 -5.59
C ILE A 59 -10.07 -7.84 -6.00
N ARG A 60 -10.17 -6.82 -5.13
CA ARG A 60 -10.97 -5.63 -5.42
C ARG A 60 -10.46 -4.86 -6.63
N VAL A 61 -9.14 -4.69 -6.75
CA VAL A 61 -8.55 -4.06 -7.94
C VAL A 61 -8.82 -4.90 -9.18
N SER A 62 -8.68 -6.23 -9.10
CA SER A 62 -8.94 -7.13 -10.24
C SER A 62 -10.38 -7.07 -10.72
N SER A 63 -11.35 -6.90 -9.80
CA SER A 63 -12.77 -6.73 -10.15
C SER A 63 -13.09 -5.40 -10.85
N LEU A 64 -12.22 -4.39 -10.80
CA LEU A 64 -12.45 -3.10 -11.47
C LEU A 64 -12.08 -3.15 -12.97
N TYR A 65 -11.34 -4.16 -13.40
CA TYR A 65 -10.87 -4.31 -14.78
C TYR A 65 -11.54 -5.48 -15.53
N THR A 66 -12.65 -6.01 -15.00
CA THR A 66 -13.56 -6.96 -15.67
C THR A 66 -14.76 -6.20 -16.21
#